data_AF-Q0W8Q2-F1
#
_entry.id   AF-Q0W8Q2-F1
#
_cell.length_a   1.000
_cell.length_b   1.000
_cell.length_c   1.000
_cell.angle_alpha   90.00
_cell.angle_beta   90.00
_cell.angle_gamma   90.00
#
_symmetry.space_group_name_H-M   'P 1'
#
loop_
_entity.id
_entity.type
_entity.pdbx_description
1 polymer ?
#
loop_
_entity_poly.entity_id
_entity_poly.type
_entity_poly.pdbx_seq_one_letter_code
_entity_poly.pdbx_strand_id
1 'polypeptide(L)'
;MRRYLMAEIKNPLIAAVLSFIVPGWGQVYNGQGYLKGLMFMIGELIGLLFFIVPGLIVWVYGIYSAYKVADNINKGLMPAGKEVTIVNHVIYLAIFLVVLFAFAMVLAIIASIVVAFFTIGSTTVTTGPEIVPSEIFP
;
A
#
# COMPACT_ATOMS: atom_id res chain seq x y z
N MET A 1 24.33 -9.43 28.40
CA MET A 1 24.56 -10.66 27.61
C MET A 1 23.46 -11.74 27.79
N ARG A 2 22.24 -11.39 28.24
CA ARG A 2 21.15 -12.34 28.58
C ARG A 2 20.00 -12.41 27.56
N ARG A 3 20.06 -11.66 26.45
CA ARG A 3 18.94 -11.51 25.49
C ARG A 3 19.01 -12.46 24.28
N TYR A 4 20.13 -13.15 24.06
CA TYR A 4 20.31 -14.01 22.88
C TYR A 4 19.85 -15.46 23.07
N LEU A 5 19.55 -15.89 24.30
CA LEU A 5 19.17 -17.27 24.60
C LEU A 5 17.65 -17.54 24.52
N MET A 6 16.82 -16.50 24.29
CA MET A 6 15.36 -16.60 24.24
C MET A 6 14.80 -15.89 23.01
N ALA A 7 15.44 -16.05 21.85
CA ALA A 7 14.84 -15.63 20.59
C ALA A 7 13.54 -16.43 20.40
N GLU A 8 12.39 -15.77 20.53
CA GLU A 8 11.10 -16.40 20.29
C GLU A 8 11.06 -16.93 18.85
N ILE A 9 10.81 -18.23 18.69
CA ILE A 9 10.69 -18.86 17.38
C ILE A 9 9.52 -18.19 16.65
N LYS A 10 9.81 -17.63 15.48
CA LYS A 10 8.81 -16.98 14.62
C LYS A 10 8.24 -17.99 13.64
N ASN A 11 7.02 -17.77 13.17
CA ASN A 11 6.47 -18.56 12.08
C ASN A 11 6.62 -17.78 10.76
N PRO A 12 7.47 -18.24 9.81
CA PRO A 12 7.70 -17.53 8.55
C PRO A 12 6.46 -17.41 7.68
N LEU A 13 5.57 -18.39 7.73
CA LEU A 13 4.32 -18.36 6.98
C LEU A 13 3.36 -17.31 7.56
N ILE A 14 3.27 -17.19 8.89
CA ILE A 14 2.49 -16.13 9.53
C ILE A 14 3.05 -14.76 9.15
N ALA A 15 4.37 -14.57 9.17
CA ALA A 15 5.00 -13.32 8.75
C ALA A 15 4.64 -12.95 7.30
N ALA A 16 4.66 -13.93 6.40
CA ALA A 16 4.29 -13.76 4.99
C ALA A 16 2.81 -13.39 4.82
N VAL A 17 1.91 -14.13 5.48
CA VAL A 17 0.45 -13.89 5.42
C VAL A 17 0.08 -12.53 6.00
N LEU A 18 0.72 -12.12 7.10
CA LEU A 18 0.50 -10.78 7.65
C LEU A 18 0.89 -9.70 6.64
N SER A 19 2.06 -9.82 6.00
CA SER A 19 2.48 -8.90 4.94
C SER A 19 1.61 -8.94 3.68
N PHE A 20 0.98 -10.08 3.38
CA PHE A 20 0.04 -10.22 2.27
C PHE A 20 -1.25 -9.44 2.53
N ILE A 21 -1.80 -9.54 3.75
CA ILE A 21 -3.05 -8.87 4.14
C ILE A 21 -2.82 -7.37 4.36
N VAL A 22 -1.76 -7.02 5.08
CA VAL A 22 -1.37 -5.63 5.34
C VAL A 22 0.09 -5.46 4.94
N PRO A 23 0.37 -4.64 3.90
CA PRO A 23 1.71 -4.37 3.45
C PRO A 23 2.67 -4.00 4.58
N GLY A 24 3.77 -4.75 4.71
CA GLY A 24 4.80 -4.49 5.72
C GLY A 24 4.52 -5.03 7.14
N TRP A 25 3.36 -5.63 7.40
CA TRP A 25 3.00 -6.12 8.74
C TRP A 25 3.90 -7.26 9.22
N GLY A 26 4.33 -8.14 8.32
CA GLY A 26 5.29 -9.19 8.65
C GLY A 26 6.62 -8.67 9.20
N GLN A 27 7.04 -7.45 8.83
CA GLN A 27 8.25 -6.83 9.38
C GLN A 27 8.05 -6.38 10.84
N VAL A 28 6.84 -5.95 11.18
CA VAL A 28 6.45 -5.61 12.56
C VAL A 28 6.36 -6.88 13.40
N TYR A 29 5.76 -7.94 12.88
CA TYR A 29 5.72 -9.28 13.52
C TYR A 29 7.13 -9.83 13.80
N ASN A 30 8.06 -9.61 12.88
CA ASN A 30 9.46 -10.00 13.02
C ASN A 30 10.26 -9.10 13.98
N GLY A 31 9.64 -8.07 14.58
CA GLY A 31 10.29 -7.16 15.50
C GLY A 31 11.32 -6.23 14.86
N GLN A 32 11.23 -6.02 13.53
CA GLN A 32 12.10 -5.09 12.81
C GLN A 32 11.68 -3.62 12.97
N GLY A 33 10.55 -3.38 13.64
CA GLY A 33 10.01 -2.05 13.95
C GLY A 33 9.07 -1.50 12.88
N TYR A 34 8.35 -0.43 13.23
CA TYR A 34 7.32 0.17 12.38
C TYR A 34 7.88 0.80 11.11
N LEU A 35 9.08 1.41 11.19
CA LEU A 35 9.66 2.15 10.08
C LEU A 35 9.86 1.26 8.85
N LYS A 36 10.34 0.03 9.04
CA LYS A 36 10.51 -0.93 7.95
C LYS A 36 9.18 -1.37 7.37
N GLY A 37 8.18 -1.66 8.22
CA GLY A 37 6.82 -1.95 7.74
C GLY A 37 6.25 -0.79 6.93
N LEU A 38 6.45 0.44 7.40
CA LEU A 38 5.99 1.66 6.73
C LEU A 38 6.67 1.87 5.37
N MET A 39 7.96 1.54 5.23
CA MET A 39 8.67 1.62 3.94
C MET A 39 8.06 0.70 2.88
N PHE A 40 7.72 -0.54 3.23
CA PHE A 40 7.06 -1.46 2.31
C PHE A 40 5.66 -0.95 1.94
N MET A 41 4.88 -0.49 2.91
CA MET A 41 3.55 0.06 2.68
C MET A 41 3.59 1.30 1.78
N ILE A 42 4.45 2.28 2.07
CA ILE A 42 4.57 3.50 1.26
C ILE A 42 5.08 3.15 -0.15
N GLY A 43 6.07 2.26 -0.24
CA GLY A 43 6.60 1.82 -1.53
C GLY A 43 5.54 1.17 -2.42
N GLU A 44 4.68 0.33 -1.83
CA GLU A 44 3.55 -0.27 -2.53
C GLU A 44 2.52 0.77 -2.94
N LEU A 45 2.11 1.68 -2.05
CA LEU A 45 1.10 2.69 -2.35
C LEU A 45 1.55 3.65 -3.45
N ILE A 46 2.80 4.12 -3.40
CA ILE A 46 3.39 4.96 -4.46
C ILE A 46 3.45 4.15 -5.76
N GLY A 47 3.90 2.90 -5.68
CA GLY A 47 3.91 1.98 -6.83
C GLY A 47 2.53 1.89 -7.46
N LEU A 48 1.50 1.50 -6.71
CA LEU A 48 0.13 1.38 -7.20
C LEU A 48 -0.46 2.68 -7.74
N LEU A 49 -0.09 3.84 -7.16
CA LEU A 49 -0.61 5.14 -7.59
C LEU A 49 -0.07 5.59 -8.96
N PHE A 50 1.21 5.36 -9.22
CA PHE A 50 1.84 5.81 -10.47
C PHE A 50 1.96 4.68 -11.51
N PHE A 51 2.23 3.45 -11.08
CA PHE A 51 2.48 2.30 -11.94
C PHE A 51 2.12 0.96 -11.27
N ILE A 52 1.06 0.31 -11.74
CA ILE A 52 0.56 -0.97 -11.19
C ILE A 52 1.67 -2.02 -11.04
N VAL A 53 2.52 -2.20 -12.06
CA VAL A 53 3.56 -3.25 -12.08
C VAL A 53 4.61 -3.06 -10.97
N PRO A 54 5.29 -1.90 -10.83
CA PRO A 54 6.13 -1.60 -9.67
C PRO A 54 5.44 -1.80 -8.32
N GLY A 55 4.18 -1.42 -8.17
CA GLY A 55 3.42 -1.64 -6.93
C GLY A 55 3.33 -3.12 -6.56
N LEU A 56 2.93 -3.96 -7.52
CA LEU A 56 2.86 -5.41 -7.33
C LEU A 56 4.23 -6.04 -7.03
N ILE A 57 5.31 -5.56 -7.65
CA ILE A 57 6.67 -6.04 -7.37
C ILE A 57 7.04 -5.76 -5.92
N VAL A 58 6.81 -4.53 -5.44
CA VAL A 58 7.11 -4.15 -4.04
C VAL A 58 6.28 -4.97 -3.07
N TRP A 59 5.00 -5.22 -3.37
CA TRP A 59 4.11 -6.02 -2.55
C TRP A 59 4.62 -7.48 -2.42
N VAL A 60 4.88 -8.16 -3.54
CA VAL A 60 5.42 -9.53 -3.54
C VAL A 60 6.77 -9.59 -2.83
N TYR A 61 7.65 -8.61 -3.08
CA TYR A 61 8.93 -8.51 -2.40
C TYR A 61 8.78 -8.31 -0.89
N GLY A 62 7.80 -7.53 -0.44
CA GLY A 62 7.48 -7.34 0.98
C GLY A 62 7.05 -8.63 1.68
N ILE A 63 6.25 -9.47 1.02
CA ILE A 63 5.85 -10.79 1.49
C ILE A 63 7.06 -11.72 1.62
N TYR A 64 7.84 -11.84 0.54
CA TYR A 64 9.05 -12.68 0.52
C TYR A 64 10.06 -12.24 1.58
N SER A 65 10.28 -10.93 1.72
CA SER A 65 11.18 -10.36 2.73
C SER A 65 10.73 -10.72 4.14
N ALA A 66 9.43 -10.62 4.45
CA ALA A 66 8.91 -10.97 5.77
C ALA A 66 9.11 -12.46 6.11
N TYR A 67 8.86 -13.35 5.13
CA TYR A 67 9.15 -14.78 5.26
C TYR A 67 10.64 -15.01 5.56
N LYS A 68 11.53 -14.46 4.72
CA LYS A 68 12.97 -14.67 4.84
C LYS A 68 13.54 -14.14 6.15
N VAL A 69 13.04 -13.01 6.64
CA VAL A 69 13.46 -12.46 7.92
C VAL A 69 13.09 -13.41 9.07
N ALA A 70 11.84 -13.91 9.10
CA ALA A 70 11.40 -14.85 10.13
C ALA A 70 12.24 -16.16 10.10
N ASP A 71 12.46 -16.70 8.91
CA ASP A 71 13.29 -17.89 8.67
C ASP A 71 14.73 -17.67 9.16
N ASN A 72 15.31 -16.50 8.85
CA ASN A 72 16.66 -16.15 9.28
C ASN A 72 16.77 -15.94 10.79
N ILE A 73 15.74 -15.38 11.45
CA ILE A 73 15.69 -15.27 12.92
C ILE A 73 15.71 -16.66 13.56
N ASN A 74 14.88 -17.59 13.05
CA ASN A 74 14.82 -18.96 13.56
C ASN A 74 16.12 -19.74 13.37
N LYS A 75 16.83 -19.47 12.27
CA LYS A 75 18.15 -20.06 11.96
C LYS A 75 19.31 -19.39 12.70
N GLY A 76 19.05 -18.35 13.49
CA GLY A 76 20.10 -17.56 14.16
C GLY A 76 20.97 -16.73 13.21
N LEU A 77 20.57 -16.58 11.94
CA LEU A 77 21.26 -15.79 10.92
C LEU A 77 20.98 -14.29 11.05
N MET A 78 19.95 -13.93 11.82
CA MET A 78 19.63 -12.54 12.17
C MET A 78 19.38 -12.43 13.67
N PRO A 79 19.77 -11.30 14.30
CA PRO A 79 19.40 -11.06 15.69
C PRO A 79 17.88 -11.05 15.82
N ALA A 80 17.38 -11.66 16.89
CA ALA A 80 15.97 -11.58 17.22
C ALA A 80 15.53 -10.10 17.26
N GLY A 81 14.42 -9.81 16.60
CA GLY A 81 13.82 -8.48 16.62
C GLY A 81 13.43 -8.06 18.04
N LYS A 82 13.05 -6.79 18.20
CA LYS A 82 12.49 -6.31 19.48
C LYS A 82 11.26 -7.14 19.85
N GLU A 83 11.04 -7.33 21.15
CA GLU A 83 9.82 -7.99 21.65
C GLU A 83 8.59 -7.26 21.09
N VAL A 84 7.71 -8.03 20.43
CA VAL A 84 6.55 -7.48 19.73
C VAL A 84 5.33 -7.66 20.59
N THR A 85 4.92 -6.58 21.25
CA THR A 85 3.70 -6.58 22.06
C THR A 85 2.46 -6.49 21.17
N ILE A 86 1.30 -6.94 21.67
CA ILE A 86 -0.01 -6.73 21.03
C ILE A 86 -0.25 -5.26 20.70
N VAL A 87 0.16 -4.36 21.60
CA VAL A 87 0.10 -2.90 21.40
C VAL A 87 0.76 -2.48 20.08
N ASN A 88 1.87 -3.10 19.70
CA ASN A 88 2.57 -2.77 18.45
C ASN A 88 1.74 -3.15 17.22
N HIS A 89 1.05 -4.31 17.27
CA HIS A 89 0.17 -4.74 16.19
C HIS A 89 -1.05 -3.82 16.08
N VAL A 90 -1.63 -3.42 17.21
CA VAL A 90 -2.77 -2.50 17.25
C VAL A 90 -2.38 -1.11 16.71
N ILE A 91 -1.25 -0.56 17.13
CA ILE A 91 -0.75 0.72 16.64
C ILE A 91 -0.48 0.64 15.14
N TYR A 92 0.17 -0.42 14.67
CA TYR A 92 0.47 -0.57 13.25
C TYR A 92 -0.80 -0.71 12.41
N LEU A 93 -1.80 -1.45 12.90
CA LEU A 93 -3.11 -1.55 12.25
C LEU A 93 -3.82 -0.18 12.21
N ALA A 94 -3.76 0.60 13.28
CA ALA A 94 -4.33 1.94 13.29
C ALA A 94 -3.64 2.86 12.28
N ILE A 95 -2.31 2.82 12.19
CA ILE A 95 -1.53 3.56 11.18
C ILE A 95 -1.95 3.11 9.77
N PHE A 96 -2.05 1.81 9.53
CA PHE A 96 -2.49 1.27 8.24
C PHE A 96 -3.88 1.79 7.85
N LEU A 97 -4.85 1.77 8.76
CA LEU A 97 -6.21 2.28 8.49
C LEU A 97 -6.22 3.77 8.16
N VAL A 98 -5.44 4.59 8.88
CA VAL A 98 -5.30 6.02 8.61
C VAL A 98 -4.68 6.26 7.23
N VAL A 99 -3.62 5.53 6.89
CA VAL A 99 -2.95 5.65 5.59
C VAL A 99 -3.87 5.17 4.47
N LEU A 100 -4.59 4.06 4.66
CA LEU A 100 -5.54 3.53 3.68
C LEU A 100 -6.68 4.52 3.42
N PHE A 101 -7.23 5.13 4.48
CA PHE A 101 -8.25 6.18 4.36
C PHE A 101 -7.72 7.39 3.58
N ALA A 102 -6.52 7.88 3.92
CA ALA A 102 -5.90 8.99 3.22
C ALA A 102 -5.65 8.67 1.74
N PHE A 103 -5.18 7.45 1.43
CA PHE A 103 -4.96 6.99 0.08
C PHE A 103 -6.26 6.91 -0.73
N ALA A 104 -7.33 6.36 -0.15
CA ALA A 104 -8.65 6.31 -0.77
C ALA A 104 -9.20 7.72 -1.05
N MET A 105 -8.98 8.68 -0.15
CA MET A 105 -9.35 10.08 -0.34
C MET A 105 -8.60 10.71 -1.52
N VAL A 106 -7.29 10.45 -1.64
CA VAL A 106 -6.48 10.92 -2.77
C VAL A 106 -7.00 10.34 -4.10
N LEU A 107 -7.30 9.03 -4.14
CA LEU A 107 -7.88 8.40 -5.33
C LEU A 107 -9.24 9.00 -5.70
N ALA A 108 -10.11 9.27 -4.72
CA ALA A 108 -11.40 9.89 -4.95
C ALA A 108 -11.28 11.32 -5.51
N ILE A 109 -10.33 12.11 -5.01
CA ILE A 109 -10.03 13.45 -5.53
C ILE A 109 -9.50 13.38 -6.96
N ILE A 110 -8.57 12.47 -7.26
CA ILE A 110 -8.07 12.28 -8.63
C ILE A 110 -9.21 11.88 -9.56
N ALA A 111 -10.07 10.94 -9.15
CA ALA A 111 -11.21 10.50 -9.95
C ALA A 111 -12.19 11.64 -10.22
N SER A 112 -12.50 12.49 -9.23
CA SER A 112 -13.42 13.62 -9.42
C SER A 112 -12.85 14.66 -10.39
N ILE A 113 -11.54 14.94 -10.31
CA ILE A 113 -10.84 15.81 -11.25
C ILE A 113 -10.93 15.25 -12.67
N VAL A 114 -10.66 13.95 -12.85
CA VAL A 114 -10.73 13.28 -14.16
C VAL A 114 -12.14 13.35 -14.75
N VAL A 115 -13.18 13.07 -13.95
CA VAL A 115 -14.58 13.16 -14.39
C VAL A 115 -14.95 14.59 -14.80
N ALA A 116 -14.51 15.59 -14.03
CA ALA A 116 -14.74 17.00 -14.37
C ALA A 116 -14.11 17.37 -15.72
N PHE A 117 -12.87 16.93 -15.98
CA PHE A 117 -12.20 17.14 -17.27
C PHE A 117 -12.98 16.54 -18.45
N PHE A 118 -13.46 15.30 -18.32
CA PHE A 118 -14.26 14.66 -19.38
C PHE A 118 -15.63 15.33 -19.60
N THR A 119 -16.25 15.81 -18.51
CA THR A 119 -17.57 16.45 -18.59
C THR A 119 -17.49 17.80 -19.30
N ILE A 120 -16.51 18.64 -18.96
CA ILE A 120 -16.29 19.95 -19.61
C ILE A 120 -15.94 19.79 -21.09
N GLY A 121 -15.18 18.76 -21.47
CA GLY A 121 -14.86 18.49 -22.88
C GLY A 121 -16.07 18.09 -23.73
N SER A 122 -17.09 17.48 -23.12
CA SER A 122 -18.29 17.04 -23.84
C SER A 122 -19.29 18.17 -24.17
N THR A 123 -19.33 19.23 -23.36
CA THR A 123 -20.29 20.34 -23.52
C THR A 123 -19.90 21.35 -24.60
N THR A 124 -18.60 21.47 -24.91
CA THR A 124 -18.11 22.39 -25.96
C THR A 124 -18.34 21.86 -27.38
N VAL A 125 -18.51 20.55 -27.55
CA VAL A 125 -18.75 19.92 -28.87
C VAL A 125 -20.20 20.11 -29.36
N THR A 126 -21.17 20.26 -28.44
CA THR A 126 -22.59 20.37 -28.79
C THR A 126 -23.07 21.79 -29.06
N THR A 127 -22.27 22.81 -28.78
CA THR A 127 -22.63 24.23 -29.01
C THR A 127 -21.95 24.83 -30.25
N GLY A 128 -21.47 24.00 -31.18
CA GLY A 128 -21.07 24.49 -32.51
C GLY A 128 -22.23 25.25 -33.16
N PRO A 129 -21.97 26.29 -33.98
CA PRO A 129 -23.05 27.08 -34.58
C PRO A 129 -24.01 26.13 -35.29
N GLU A 130 -25.26 26.11 -34.82
CA GLU A 130 -26.34 25.40 -35.47
C GLU A 130 -26.38 25.94 -36.90
N ILE A 131 -26.05 25.10 -37.86
CA ILE A 131 -26.12 25.45 -39.27
C ILE A 131 -27.62 25.53 -39.55
N VAL A 132 -28.22 26.68 -39.27
CA VAL A 132 -29.60 26.98 -39.63
C VAL A 132 -29.65 26.77 -41.14
N PRO A 133 -30.38 25.76 -41.65
CA PRO A 133 -30.51 25.57 -43.09
C PRO A 133 -31.06 26.88 -43.63
N SER A 134 -30.30 27.53 -44.52
CA SER A 134 -30.69 28.81 -45.10
C SER A 134 -32.13 28.68 -45.56
N GLU A 135 -33.01 29.51 -45.01
CA GLU A 135 -34.41 29.55 -45.36
C GLU A 135 -34.51 29.52 -46.89
N ILE A 136 -35.20 28.49 -47.37
CA ILE A 136 -35.63 28.34 -48.76
C ILE A 136 -36.60 29.50 -48.99
N PHE A 137 -36.09 30.68 -49.36
CA PHE A 137 -36.91 31.74 -49.90
C PHE A 137 -37.28 31.37 -51.36
N PRO A 138 -38.56 31.54 -51.74
CA PRO A 138 -39.11 31.07 -53.02
C PRO A 138 -38.55 31.81 -54.25
#